data_AF-A0A2R6E5S7-F1
#
_entry.id   AF-A0A2R6E5S7-F1
#
_cell.length_a   1.000
_cell.length_b   1.000
_cell.length_c   1.000
_cell.angle_alpha   90.00
_cell.angle_beta   90.00
_cell.angle_gamma   90.00
#
_symmetry.space_group_name_H-M   'P 1'
#
loop_
_entity.id
_entity.type
_entity.pdbx_description
1 polymer ?
#
loop_
_entity_poly.entity_id
_entity_poly.type
_entity_poly.pdbx_seq_one_letter_code
_entity_poly.pdbx_strand_id
1 'polypeptide(L)'
;EWSLGKLAEKGRISEDEADATLDRITPLVDFERAVADADVVIEAVPEQMEIKKDVYAELEEYAPDRAIFATNTSSLSVTELSEVTERPEQFCGMHFFNPPVRMQLVEVISGAHSSDETLETIEALADDFGKSPVRVRKDSPGFIVNRVLVPQMNEACWIVHEGDATVAEVDSTTSFEMGMPMGAFELGDQVGHDVTLHVLEYMHEVLGDAYEPCPLLSEKVEAEELGRKTGKGFYDYEDGGVDIPSDATREDVADRLLAVMANEVGKLIANDVAPVPDIDDAMGLGAGFPEGPARMADEHGLGVLVETLEDRHEATGAARYEVSDGLREAAESGGFYDEGEDGEAMNYEQIEVEVDGAVAHVELDRPQRMNTITPRMIDELDAALDAFEADEDVRAVLLEGAGDRAFSAGFDAASAAPEGSLDAAEMSRKGQRVFGRLEEVGMPVVAAIDGYCLGGGMELATAADVRVASEAGQFGQPEHNLGLIPGWGGTQRLKHVVGEGRAREIIFTARNDYDAETMYDYGFVNEVLAPDEHDDRKWELARDL
;
A
#
# COMPACT_ATOMS: atom_id res chain seq x y z
N GLU A 1 -9.38 -24.95 -9.24
CA GLU A 1 -9.45 -25.03 -10.72
C GLU A 1 -9.72 -23.69 -11.39
N TRP A 2 -10.89 -23.06 -11.22
CA TRP A 2 -11.24 -21.80 -11.92
C TRP A 2 -10.18 -20.68 -11.79
N SER A 3 -9.71 -20.40 -10.56
CA SER A 3 -8.72 -19.35 -10.33
C SER A 3 -7.38 -19.63 -11.02
N LEU A 4 -6.87 -20.87 -10.95
CA LEU A 4 -5.63 -21.28 -11.60
C LEU A 4 -5.75 -21.23 -13.12
N GLY A 5 -6.88 -21.69 -13.68
CA GLY A 5 -7.15 -21.57 -15.11
C GLY A 5 -7.17 -20.11 -15.58
N LYS A 6 -7.76 -19.20 -14.80
CA LYS A 6 -7.74 -17.75 -15.10
C LYS A 6 -6.35 -17.13 -15.03
N LEU A 7 -5.47 -17.61 -14.15
CA LEU A 7 -4.08 -17.16 -14.07
C LEU A 7 -3.27 -17.68 -15.27
N ALA A 8 -3.47 -18.93 -15.67
CA ALA A 8 -2.83 -19.53 -16.84
C ALA A 8 -3.27 -18.86 -18.16
N GLU A 9 -4.58 -18.63 -18.34
CA GLU A 9 -5.12 -17.89 -19.49
C GLU A 9 -4.52 -16.48 -19.63
N LYS A 10 -4.16 -15.85 -18.51
CA LYS A 10 -3.54 -14.52 -18.47
C LYS A 10 -2.01 -14.57 -18.55
N GLY A 11 -1.40 -15.75 -18.72
CA GLY A 11 0.05 -15.93 -18.78
C GLY A 11 0.78 -15.58 -17.48
N ARG A 12 0.07 -15.56 -16.34
CA ARG A 12 0.68 -15.30 -15.02
C ARG A 12 1.35 -16.54 -14.42
N ILE A 13 0.89 -17.72 -14.82
CA ILE A 13 1.49 -19.04 -14.55
C ILE A 13 1.39 -19.87 -15.83
N SER A 14 2.21 -20.90 -15.95
CA SER A 14 2.10 -21.93 -16.99
C SER A 14 0.98 -22.93 -16.68
N GLU A 15 0.54 -23.68 -17.70
CA GLU A 15 -0.42 -24.78 -17.51
C GLU A 15 0.18 -25.87 -16.60
N ASP A 16 1.48 -26.19 -16.76
CA ASP A 16 2.18 -27.16 -15.92
C ASP A 16 2.21 -26.73 -14.44
N GLU A 17 2.43 -25.44 -14.15
CA GLU A 17 2.37 -24.90 -12.78
C GLU A 17 0.96 -24.95 -12.20
N ALA A 18 -0.07 -24.69 -13.02
CA ALA A 18 -1.46 -24.78 -12.61
C ALA A 18 -1.83 -26.23 -12.21
N ASP A 19 -1.45 -27.21 -13.03
CA ASP A 19 -1.70 -28.63 -12.78
C ASP A 19 -0.91 -29.12 -11.55
N ALA A 20 0.38 -28.76 -11.45
CA ALA A 20 1.20 -29.11 -10.29
C ALA A 20 0.66 -28.49 -8.98
N THR A 21 0.03 -27.32 -9.05
CA THR A 21 -0.61 -26.69 -7.87
C THR A 21 -1.87 -27.47 -7.47
N LEU A 22 -2.69 -27.90 -8.43
CA LEU A 22 -3.86 -28.74 -8.14
C LEU A 22 -3.48 -30.09 -7.53
N ASP A 23 -2.40 -30.70 -8.01
CA ASP A 23 -1.90 -31.99 -7.48
C ASP A 23 -1.47 -31.92 -5.99
N ARG A 24 -1.17 -30.72 -5.48
CA ARG A 24 -0.85 -30.51 -4.06
C ARG A 24 -2.10 -30.36 -3.18
N ILE A 25 -3.28 -30.17 -3.77
CA ILE A 25 -4.54 -29.94 -3.04
C ILE A 25 -5.27 -31.27 -2.87
N THR A 26 -5.38 -31.74 -1.63
CA THR A 26 -6.14 -32.94 -1.29
C THR A 26 -7.41 -32.58 -0.52
N PRO A 27 -8.61 -32.65 -1.12
CA PRO A 27 -9.85 -32.36 -0.42
C PRO A 27 -10.20 -33.49 0.55
N LEU A 28 -10.40 -33.16 1.81
CA LEU A 28 -10.77 -34.09 2.88
C LEU A 28 -11.98 -33.53 3.65
N VAL A 29 -12.77 -34.44 4.22
CA VAL A 29 -13.96 -34.12 5.03
C VAL A 29 -13.78 -34.54 6.49
N ASP A 30 -12.85 -35.46 6.73
CA ASP A 30 -12.56 -36.04 8.04
C ASP A 30 -11.38 -35.28 8.67
N PHE A 31 -11.60 -34.65 9.83
CA PHE A 31 -10.59 -33.80 10.48
C PHE A 31 -9.35 -34.59 10.88
N GLU A 32 -9.51 -35.77 11.51
CA GLU A 32 -8.38 -36.62 11.93
C GLU A 32 -7.38 -36.82 10.79
N ARG A 33 -7.87 -37.21 9.61
CA ARG A 33 -7.02 -37.38 8.42
C ARG A 33 -6.51 -36.08 7.82
N ALA A 34 -7.27 -34.99 7.94
CA ALA A 34 -6.92 -33.70 7.36
C ALA A 34 -5.76 -33.03 8.09
N VAL A 35 -5.70 -33.16 9.43
CA VAL A 35 -4.71 -32.44 10.25
C VAL A 35 -3.64 -33.31 10.89
N ALA A 36 -3.66 -34.63 10.67
CA ALA A 36 -2.71 -35.58 11.27
C ALA A 36 -1.21 -35.20 11.15
N ASP A 37 -0.84 -34.47 10.11
CA ASP A 37 0.54 -34.01 9.87
C ASP A 37 0.62 -32.53 9.51
N ALA A 38 -0.39 -31.74 9.88
CA ALA A 38 -0.41 -30.31 9.61
C ALA A 38 0.52 -29.56 10.57
N ASP A 39 1.30 -28.62 10.03
CA ASP A 39 2.09 -27.68 10.83
C ASP A 39 1.34 -26.37 11.08
N VAL A 40 0.45 -25.96 10.16
CA VAL A 40 -0.43 -24.80 10.29
C VAL A 40 -1.83 -25.16 9.80
N VAL A 41 -2.86 -24.74 10.52
CA VAL A 41 -4.27 -24.87 10.12
C VAL A 41 -4.89 -23.48 10.04
N ILE A 42 -5.42 -23.11 8.87
CA ILE A 42 -6.10 -21.83 8.64
C ILE A 42 -7.61 -22.08 8.52
N GLU A 43 -8.39 -21.54 9.46
CA GLU A 43 -9.84 -21.63 9.47
C GLU A 43 -10.47 -20.53 8.61
N ALA A 44 -11.36 -20.90 7.69
CA ALA A 44 -12.11 -19.98 6.82
C ALA A 44 -13.57 -20.47 6.60
N VAL A 45 -14.25 -20.80 7.70
CA VAL A 45 -15.67 -21.19 7.79
C VAL A 45 -16.55 -19.95 8.01
N PRO A 46 -17.90 -20.07 7.98
CA PRO A 46 -18.80 -18.92 8.16
C PRO A 46 -18.50 -18.09 9.42
N GLU A 47 -18.75 -16.78 9.34
CA GLU A 47 -18.40 -15.80 10.36
C GLU A 47 -19.36 -15.84 11.57
N GLN A 48 -19.33 -16.95 12.30
CA GLN A 48 -20.12 -17.16 13.52
C GLN A 48 -19.25 -17.76 14.61
N MET A 49 -19.19 -17.09 15.77
CA MET A 49 -18.34 -17.47 16.90
C MET A 49 -18.51 -18.94 17.31
N GLU A 50 -19.75 -19.41 17.48
CA GLU A 50 -20.04 -20.79 17.89
C GLU A 50 -19.53 -21.82 16.87
N ILE A 51 -19.70 -21.56 15.55
CA ILE A 51 -19.23 -22.48 14.51
C ILE A 51 -17.71 -22.59 14.53
N LYS A 52 -17.01 -21.45 14.66
CA LYS A 52 -15.53 -21.44 14.71
C LYS A 52 -15.00 -22.12 15.98
N LYS A 53 -15.64 -21.89 17.13
CA LYS A 53 -15.30 -22.59 18.39
C LYS A 53 -15.47 -24.09 18.28
N ASP A 54 -16.57 -24.55 17.68
CA ASP A 54 -16.81 -25.98 17.43
C ASP A 54 -15.71 -26.59 16.53
N VAL A 55 -15.32 -25.87 15.46
CA VAL A 55 -14.23 -26.30 14.57
C VAL A 55 -12.91 -26.43 15.32
N TYR A 56 -12.52 -25.44 16.12
CA TYR A 56 -11.26 -25.50 16.87
C TYR A 56 -11.26 -26.54 17.97
N ALA A 57 -12.39 -26.77 18.65
CA ALA A 57 -12.52 -27.84 19.63
C ALA A 57 -12.33 -29.22 18.98
N GLU A 58 -12.82 -29.42 17.75
CA GLU A 58 -12.61 -30.67 17.01
C GLU A 58 -11.17 -30.79 16.47
N LEU A 59 -10.58 -29.69 15.99
CA LEU A 59 -9.18 -29.64 15.55
C LEU A 59 -8.21 -29.98 16.69
N GLU A 60 -8.46 -29.49 17.91
CA GLU A 60 -7.63 -29.77 19.09
C GLU A 60 -7.53 -31.27 19.40
N GLU A 61 -8.59 -32.05 19.14
CA GLU A 61 -8.59 -33.51 19.38
C GLU A 61 -7.59 -34.25 18.47
N TYR A 62 -7.34 -33.74 17.26
CA TYR A 62 -6.64 -34.48 16.21
C TYR A 62 -5.33 -33.86 15.72
N ALA A 63 -5.17 -32.53 15.85
CA ALA A 63 -3.98 -31.84 15.37
C ALA A 63 -2.77 -32.14 16.28
N PRO A 64 -1.57 -32.34 15.71
CA PRO A 64 -0.38 -32.57 16.52
C PRO A 64 -0.06 -31.35 17.38
N ASP A 65 0.52 -31.55 18.57
CA ASP A 65 0.84 -30.48 19.54
C ASP A 65 1.64 -29.30 18.94
N ARG A 66 2.42 -29.56 17.88
CA ARG A 66 3.21 -28.54 17.19
C ARG A 66 2.40 -27.61 16.27
N ALA A 67 1.19 -28.00 15.89
CA ALA A 67 0.41 -27.28 14.90
C ALA A 67 -0.02 -25.91 15.42
N ILE A 68 0.18 -24.88 14.61
CA ILE A 68 -0.34 -23.52 14.83
C ILE A 68 -1.75 -23.42 14.26
N PHE A 69 -2.65 -22.79 15.02
CA PHE A 69 -4.01 -22.49 14.60
C PHE A 69 -4.14 -21.01 14.23
N ALA A 70 -4.64 -20.75 13.03
CA ALA A 70 -4.85 -19.40 12.52
C ALA A 70 -6.29 -19.24 12.02
N THR A 71 -6.94 -18.12 12.33
CA THR A 71 -8.30 -17.81 11.83
C THR A 71 -8.30 -16.70 10.80
N ASN A 72 -9.02 -16.89 9.69
CA ASN A 72 -9.34 -15.86 8.70
C ASN A 72 -10.64 -15.10 9.07
N THR A 73 -10.92 -14.92 10.35
CA THR A 73 -12.04 -14.06 10.79
C THR A 73 -11.75 -12.61 10.40
N SER A 74 -12.78 -11.84 10.11
CA SER A 74 -12.71 -10.43 9.69
C SER A 74 -13.11 -9.46 10.80
N SER A 75 -13.76 -9.95 11.87
CA SER A 75 -14.20 -9.11 12.99
C SER A 75 -14.21 -9.79 14.35
N LEU A 76 -14.33 -11.12 14.44
CA LEU A 76 -14.48 -11.82 15.73
C LEU A 76 -13.17 -11.82 16.54
N SER A 77 -13.31 -11.85 17.86
CA SER A 77 -12.16 -11.88 18.78
C SER A 77 -11.32 -13.15 18.61
N VAL A 78 -10.05 -12.94 18.23
CA VAL A 78 -9.02 -13.98 18.17
C VAL A 78 -8.72 -14.51 19.57
N THR A 79 -8.75 -13.65 20.57
CA THR A 79 -8.55 -14.01 21.97
C THR A 79 -9.61 -15.02 22.42
N GLU A 80 -10.89 -14.72 22.22
CA GLU A 80 -11.99 -15.61 22.61
C GLU A 80 -11.96 -16.95 21.88
N LEU A 81 -11.53 -16.96 20.60
CA LEU A 81 -11.34 -18.20 19.85
C LEU A 81 -10.18 -19.04 20.38
N SER A 82 -9.08 -18.40 20.81
CA SER A 82 -7.94 -19.12 21.37
C SER A 82 -8.27 -19.86 22.68
N GLU A 83 -9.21 -19.33 23.47
CA GLU A 83 -9.58 -19.86 24.80
C GLU A 83 -10.30 -21.21 24.75
N VAL A 84 -10.79 -21.66 23.59
CA VAL A 84 -11.39 -23.00 23.44
C VAL A 84 -10.37 -24.10 23.15
N THR A 85 -9.09 -23.74 23.02
CA THR A 85 -7.98 -24.65 22.69
C THR A 85 -7.07 -24.88 23.89
N GLU A 86 -6.29 -25.98 23.88
CA GLU A 86 -5.25 -26.21 24.91
C GLU A 86 -3.92 -25.54 24.54
N ARG A 87 -3.85 -24.86 23.39
CA ARG A 87 -2.65 -24.23 22.80
C ARG A 87 -2.84 -22.73 22.49
N PRO A 88 -3.36 -21.90 23.42
CA PRO A 88 -3.66 -20.50 23.11
C PRO A 88 -2.42 -19.66 22.74
N GLU A 89 -1.20 -20.11 23.11
CA GLU A 89 0.07 -19.49 22.69
C GLU A 89 0.43 -19.77 21.21
N GLN A 90 -0.12 -20.84 20.63
CA GLN A 90 0.04 -21.26 19.23
C GLN A 90 -1.21 -20.94 18.40
N PHE A 91 -1.94 -19.89 18.79
CA PHE A 91 -3.15 -19.43 18.12
C PHE A 91 -3.01 -17.95 17.73
N CYS A 92 -3.39 -17.58 16.50
CA CYS A 92 -3.44 -16.18 16.07
C CYS A 92 -4.52 -15.94 15.00
N GLY A 93 -4.72 -14.68 14.60
CA GLY A 93 -5.45 -14.36 13.37
C GLY A 93 -4.51 -14.30 12.16
N MET A 94 -5.02 -14.68 10.99
CA MET A 94 -4.37 -14.55 9.70
C MET A 94 -5.43 -14.14 8.67
N HIS A 95 -5.74 -12.84 8.64
CA HIS A 95 -6.87 -12.29 7.90
C HIS A 95 -6.45 -11.87 6.49
N PHE A 96 -7.02 -12.54 5.49
CA PHE A 96 -6.81 -12.30 4.07
C PHE A 96 -7.93 -11.44 3.47
N PHE A 97 -7.57 -10.61 2.50
CA PHE A 97 -8.50 -9.71 1.81
C PHE A 97 -9.00 -10.30 0.49
N ASN A 98 -10.29 -10.12 0.20
CA ASN A 98 -10.92 -10.69 -0.99
C ASN A 98 -10.68 -9.83 -2.26
N PRO A 99 -10.22 -10.41 -3.39
CA PRO A 99 -9.80 -11.80 -3.58
C PRO A 99 -8.37 -12.08 -3.07
N PRO A 100 -8.16 -13.17 -2.28
CA PRO A 100 -6.88 -13.44 -1.61
C PRO A 100 -5.74 -13.72 -2.58
N VAL A 101 -6.03 -14.15 -3.81
CA VAL A 101 -5.00 -14.35 -4.85
C VAL A 101 -4.51 -13.05 -5.49
N ARG A 102 -5.13 -11.91 -5.19
CA ARG A 102 -4.77 -10.59 -5.74
C ARG A 102 -4.29 -9.63 -4.66
N MET A 103 -5.02 -9.55 -3.56
CA MET A 103 -4.69 -8.65 -2.46
C MET A 103 -3.35 -9.05 -1.84
N GLN A 104 -2.51 -8.07 -1.54
CA GLN A 104 -1.18 -8.28 -0.99
C GLN A 104 -1.22 -8.40 0.53
N LEU A 105 -2.10 -7.63 1.19
CA LEU A 105 -2.20 -7.59 2.64
C LEU A 105 -2.64 -8.92 3.25
N VAL A 106 -1.99 -9.28 4.36
CA VAL A 106 -2.52 -10.18 5.38
C VAL A 106 -2.37 -9.49 6.74
N GLU A 107 -3.46 -9.33 7.47
CA GLU A 107 -3.36 -8.88 8.87
C GLU A 107 -3.04 -10.10 9.75
N VAL A 108 -1.92 -10.06 10.48
CA VAL A 108 -1.55 -11.10 11.44
C VAL A 108 -1.90 -10.61 12.84
N ILE A 109 -2.91 -11.23 13.46
CA ILE A 109 -3.55 -10.69 14.65
C ILE A 109 -3.10 -11.42 15.91
N SER A 110 -2.56 -10.64 16.85
CA SER A 110 -2.20 -11.09 18.19
C SER A 110 -3.44 -11.19 19.07
N GLY A 111 -3.78 -12.41 19.48
CA GLY A 111 -4.68 -12.65 20.60
C GLY A 111 -3.97 -12.39 21.94
N ALA A 112 -4.71 -12.28 23.05
CA ALA A 112 -4.11 -12.00 24.36
C ALA A 112 -3.11 -13.05 24.87
N HIS A 113 -3.04 -14.22 24.22
CA HIS A 113 -2.18 -15.33 24.58
C HIS A 113 -1.14 -15.68 23.52
N SER A 114 -1.25 -15.13 22.31
CA SER A 114 -0.39 -15.47 21.18
C SER A 114 1.09 -15.24 21.52
N SER A 115 1.94 -16.21 21.20
CA SER A 115 3.39 -16.07 21.35
C SER A 115 4.00 -15.32 20.16
N ASP A 116 5.08 -14.56 20.39
CA ASP A 116 5.83 -13.90 19.33
C ASP A 116 6.35 -14.91 18.29
N GLU A 117 6.79 -16.10 18.73
CA GLU A 117 7.23 -17.19 17.84
C GLU A 117 6.12 -17.63 16.88
N THR A 118 4.87 -17.67 17.34
CA THR A 118 3.72 -18.02 16.50
C THR A 118 3.44 -16.92 15.48
N LEU A 119 3.45 -15.66 15.91
CA LEU A 119 3.22 -14.51 15.03
C LEU A 119 4.30 -14.41 13.94
N GLU A 120 5.58 -14.52 14.33
CA GLU A 120 6.72 -14.52 13.39
C GLU A 120 6.64 -15.67 12.39
N THR A 121 6.23 -16.86 12.83
CA THR A 121 6.05 -18.02 11.93
C THR A 121 4.94 -17.77 10.92
N ILE A 122 3.83 -17.17 11.33
CA ILE A 122 2.68 -16.88 10.45
C ILE A 122 2.97 -15.71 9.51
N GLU A 123 3.73 -14.70 9.94
CA GLU A 123 4.24 -13.63 9.09
C GLU A 123 5.17 -14.19 8.01
N ALA A 124 6.17 -14.99 8.38
CA ALA A 124 7.05 -15.64 7.42
C ALA A 124 6.29 -16.54 6.43
N LEU A 125 5.24 -17.23 6.90
CA LEU A 125 4.38 -18.01 6.02
C LEU A 125 3.59 -17.12 5.04
N ALA A 126 3.12 -15.95 5.48
CA ALA A 126 2.45 -14.99 4.60
C ALA A 126 3.44 -14.44 3.55
N ASP A 127 4.67 -14.11 3.94
CA ASP A 127 5.72 -13.69 3.02
C ASP A 127 6.04 -14.78 1.98
N ASP A 128 6.13 -16.05 2.40
CA ASP A 128 6.32 -17.20 1.50
C ASP A 128 5.15 -17.38 0.51
N PHE A 129 3.94 -16.91 0.86
CA PHE A 129 2.80 -16.83 -0.06
C PHE A 129 2.88 -15.65 -1.04
N GLY A 130 3.92 -14.82 -0.96
CA GLY A 130 4.06 -13.56 -1.69
C GLY A 130 3.05 -12.52 -1.22
N LYS A 131 2.79 -12.47 0.10
CA LYS A 131 1.96 -11.46 0.77
C LYS A 131 2.84 -10.45 1.49
N SER A 132 2.19 -9.39 1.97
CA SER A 132 2.79 -8.39 2.85
C SER A 132 2.02 -8.46 4.17
N PRO A 133 2.56 -9.17 5.18
CA PRO A 133 1.94 -9.25 6.48
C PRO A 133 2.04 -7.91 7.22
N VAL A 134 0.97 -7.51 7.90
CA VAL A 134 0.97 -6.39 8.85
C VAL A 134 0.52 -6.89 10.21
N ARG A 135 1.30 -6.62 11.25
CA ARG A 135 1.03 -7.11 12.61
C ARG A 135 -0.01 -6.24 13.30
N VAL A 136 -1.11 -6.85 13.70
CA VAL A 136 -2.10 -6.27 14.61
C VAL A 136 -1.72 -6.69 16.02
N ARG A 137 -1.08 -5.79 16.77
CA ARG A 137 -0.44 -6.06 18.07
C ARG A 137 -1.42 -6.42 19.17
N LYS A 138 -2.70 -6.07 18.99
CA LYS A 138 -3.75 -6.32 19.95
C LYS A 138 -5.08 -6.61 19.25
N ASP A 139 -5.70 -7.71 19.66
CA ASP A 139 -7.05 -8.09 19.26
C ASP A 139 -8.04 -6.94 19.53
N SER A 140 -8.65 -6.44 18.46
CA SER A 140 -9.58 -5.32 18.46
C SER A 140 -10.62 -5.53 17.36
N PRO A 141 -11.93 -5.24 17.60
CA PRO A 141 -12.96 -5.42 16.59
C PRO A 141 -12.63 -4.73 15.27
N GLY A 142 -12.60 -5.50 14.19
CA GLY A 142 -12.26 -5.03 12.83
C GLY A 142 -10.78 -4.73 12.58
N PHE A 143 -9.88 -5.09 13.50
CA PHE A 143 -8.43 -5.01 13.34
C PHE A 143 -7.94 -3.62 12.93
N ILE A 144 -7.31 -3.46 11.77
CA ILE A 144 -6.90 -2.16 11.23
C ILE A 144 -7.85 -1.76 10.10
N VAL A 145 -7.93 -2.56 9.03
CA VAL A 145 -8.59 -2.12 7.80
C VAL A 145 -10.09 -1.91 7.99
N ASN A 146 -10.78 -2.89 8.57
CA ASN A 146 -12.21 -2.76 8.81
C ASN A 146 -12.51 -1.70 9.88
N ARG A 147 -11.60 -1.53 10.86
CA ARG A 147 -11.72 -0.50 11.90
C ARG A 147 -11.81 0.91 11.34
N VAL A 148 -11.08 1.20 10.27
CA VAL A 148 -11.06 2.54 9.63
C VAL A 148 -12.11 2.63 8.52
N LEU A 149 -12.15 1.64 7.62
CA LEU A 149 -12.97 1.70 6.41
C LEU A 149 -14.47 1.68 6.71
N VAL A 150 -14.89 0.82 7.63
CA VAL A 150 -16.32 0.58 7.87
C VAL A 150 -17.02 1.78 8.52
N PRO A 151 -16.44 2.46 9.55
CA PRO A 151 -17.00 3.70 10.07
C PRO A 151 -17.06 4.83 9.04
N GLN A 152 -16.06 4.94 8.16
CA GLN A 152 -16.06 5.94 7.09
C GLN A 152 -17.21 5.69 6.09
N MET A 153 -17.44 4.44 5.68
CA MET A 153 -18.59 4.06 4.84
C MET A 153 -19.93 4.32 5.53
N ASN A 154 -20.01 4.04 6.84
CA ASN A 154 -21.20 4.33 7.63
C ASN A 154 -21.45 5.84 7.71
N GLU A 155 -20.40 6.65 7.85
CA GLU A 155 -20.52 8.10 7.88
C GLU A 155 -20.97 8.68 6.54
N ALA A 156 -20.49 8.14 5.42
CA ALA A 156 -21.01 8.46 4.09
C ALA A 156 -22.54 8.22 4.03
N CYS A 157 -23.02 7.11 4.58
CA CYS A 157 -24.45 6.83 4.68
C CYS A 157 -25.16 7.86 5.56
N TRP A 158 -24.59 8.26 6.70
CA TRP A 158 -25.17 9.28 7.59
C TRP A 158 -25.27 10.65 6.92
N ILE A 159 -24.25 11.08 6.17
CA ILE A 159 -24.26 12.33 5.40
C ILE A 159 -25.47 12.36 4.45
N VAL A 160 -25.72 11.27 3.74
CA VAL A 160 -26.87 11.16 2.81
C VAL A 160 -28.19 11.03 3.56
N HIS A 161 -28.24 10.25 4.63
CA HIS A 161 -29.44 10.02 5.43
C HIS A 161 -29.96 11.31 6.09
N GLU A 162 -29.05 12.17 6.55
CA GLU A 162 -29.36 13.48 7.14
C GLU A 162 -29.72 14.54 6.08
N GLY A 163 -29.46 14.26 4.80
CA GLY A 163 -29.74 15.14 3.68
C GLY A 163 -28.68 16.24 3.48
N ASP A 164 -27.48 16.06 4.03
CA ASP A 164 -26.38 17.02 3.97
C ASP A 164 -25.71 17.00 2.57
N ALA A 165 -25.64 15.82 1.93
CA ALA A 165 -25.20 15.66 0.54
C ALA A 165 -25.91 14.49 -0.16
N THR A 166 -25.78 14.43 -1.48
CA THR A 166 -26.25 13.32 -2.30
C THR A 166 -25.18 12.23 -2.44
N VAL A 167 -25.60 11.01 -2.80
CA VAL A 167 -24.69 9.89 -3.12
C VAL A 167 -23.61 10.31 -4.14
N ALA A 168 -24.00 11.06 -5.17
CA ALA A 168 -23.07 11.52 -6.21
C ALA A 168 -22.06 12.55 -5.71
N GLU A 169 -22.46 13.47 -4.82
CA GLU A 169 -21.54 14.45 -4.22
C GLU A 169 -20.54 13.76 -3.28
N VAL A 170 -21.00 12.78 -2.49
CA VAL A 170 -20.11 11.99 -1.62
C VAL A 170 -19.09 11.21 -2.44
N ASP A 171 -19.53 10.45 -3.44
CA ASP A 171 -18.64 9.65 -4.28
C ASP A 171 -17.68 10.51 -5.11
N SER A 172 -18.16 11.67 -5.58
CA SER A 172 -17.33 12.67 -6.24
C SER A 172 -16.23 13.17 -5.31
N THR A 173 -16.60 13.57 -4.09
CA THR A 173 -15.65 14.08 -3.09
C THR A 173 -14.60 13.02 -2.73
N THR A 174 -15.03 11.80 -2.44
CA THR A 174 -14.07 10.73 -2.08
C THR A 174 -13.14 10.39 -3.24
N SER A 175 -13.64 10.37 -4.48
CA SER A 175 -12.82 10.00 -5.65
C SER A 175 -11.84 11.11 -6.06
N PHE A 176 -12.32 12.34 -6.14
CA PHE A 176 -11.60 13.43 -6.84
C PHE A 176 -10.98 14.46 -5.88
N GLU A 177 -11.52 14.62 -4.68
CA GLU A 177 -10.97 15.55 -3.68
C GLU A 177 -10.08 14.81 -2.67
N MET A 178 -10.54 13.65 -2.16
CA MET A 178 -9.72 12.78 -1.30
C MET A 178 -8.79 11.86 -2.09
N GLY A 179 -8.91 11.79 -3.42
CA GLY A 179 -8.02 11.00 -4.28
C GLY A 179 -8.21 9.48 -4.22
N MET A 180 -9.32 8.99 -3.65
CA MET A 180 -9.58 7.55 -3.54
C MET A 180 -9.80 6.92 -4.93
N PRO A 181 -9.40 5.66 -5.15
CA PRO A 181 -9.55 5.00 -6.45
C PRO A 181 -11.02 4.74 -6.84
N MET A 182 -11.94 4.76 -5.87
CA MET A 182 -13.38 4.58 -6.05
C MET A 182 -14.14 5.46 -5.04
N GLY A 183 -15.37 5.83 -5.41
CA GLY A 183 -16.28 6.53 -4.49
C GLY A 183 -16.69 5.66 -3.30
N ALA A 184 -17.04 6.26 -2.16
CA ALA A 184 -17.42 5.51 -0.96
C ALA A 184 -18.59 4.53 -1.18
N PHE A 185 -19.64 4.97 -1.88
CA PHE A 185 -20.80 4.15 -2.21
C PHE A 185 -20.51 3.16 -3.34
N GLU A 186 -19.71 3.54 -4.35
CA GLU A 186 -19.20 2.60 -5.35
C GLU A 186 -18.41 1.45 -4.70
N LEU A 187 -17.52 1.77 -3.76
CA LEU A 187 -16.75 0.79 -3.01
C LEU A 187 -17.67 -0.08 -2.13
N GLY A 188 -18.64 0.53 -1.45
CA GLY A 188 -19.65 -0.19 -0.67
C GLY A 188 -20.45 -1.19 -1.52
N ASP A 189 -20.84 -0.82 -2.74
CA ASP A 189 -21.51 -1.72 -3.68
C ASP A 189 -20.59 -2.85 -4.19
N GLN A 190 -19.28 -2.61 -4.26
CA GLN A 190 -18.28 -3.60 -4.68
C GLN A 190 -17.99 -4.62 -3.56
N VAL A 191 -17.96 -4.18 -2.30
CA VAL A 191 -17.79 -5.03 -1.11
C VAL A 191 -19.08 -5.81 -0.80
N GLY A 192 -20.21 -5.10 -0.76
CA GLY A 192 -21.52 -5.61 -0.42
C GLY A 192 -22.02 -5.10 0.93
N HIS A 193 -23.20 -4.47 0.94
CA HIS A 193 -23.76 -3.78 2.11
C HIS A 193 -24.11 -4.69 3.29
N ASP A 194 -24.42 -5.95 3.04
CA ASP A 194 -24.62 -6.99 4.07
C ASP A 194 -23.33 -7.27 4.84
N VAL A 195 -22.17 -7.24 4.18
CA VAL A 195 -20.87 -7.42 4.83
C VAL A 195 -20.57 -6.21 5.71
N THR A 196 -20.71 -5.00 5.17
CA THR A 196 -20.51 -3.75 5.92
C THR A 196 -21.44 -3.67 7.13
N LEU A 197 -22.72 -3.98 6.95
CA LEU A 197 -23.70 -3.98 8.04
C LEU A 197 -23.33 -5.01 9.12
N HIS A 198 -22.96 -6.23 8.73
CA HIS A 198 -22.57 -7.27 9.69
C HIS A 198 -21.38 -6.86 10.56
N VAL A 199 -20.36 -6.23 9.96
CA VAL A 199 -19.21 -5.71 10.72
C VAL A 199 -19.62 -4.56 11.65
N LEU A 200 -20.47 -3.63 11.19
CA LEU A 200 -20.98 -2.54 12.03
C LEU A 200 -21.81 -3.04 13.21
N GLU A 201 -22.69 -4.02 13.00
CA GLU A 201 -23.49 -4.61 14.08
C GLU A 201 -22.60 -5.21 15.16
N TYR A 202 -21.54 -5.93 14.76
CA TYR A 202 -20.56 -6.46 15.71
C TYR A 202 -19.79 -5.35 16.44
N MET A 203 -19.31 -4.33 15.71
CA MET A 203 -18.65 -3.18 16.33
C MET A 203 -19.59 -2.42 17.28
N HIS A 204 -20.85 -2.25 16.93
CA HIS A 204 -21.86 -1.61 17.78
C HIS A 204 -22.11 -2.41 19.06
N GLU A 205 -22.21 -3.73 18.94
CA GLU A 205 -22.36 -4.62 20.10
C GLU A 205 -21.17 -4.54 21.07
N VAL A 206 -19.94 -4.53 20.55
CA VAL A 206 -18.71 -4.62 21.36
C VAL A 206 -18.22 -3.25 21.83
N LEU A 207 -18.30 -2.23 20.97
CA LEU A 207 -17.70 -0.91 21.18
C LEU A 207 -18.73 0.20 21.47
N GLY A 208 -20.02 -0.07 21.27
CA GLY A 208 -21.11 0.82 21.62
C GLY A 208 -21.53 1.82 20.53
N ASP A 209 -22.34 2.79 20.94
CA ASP A 209 -23.18 3.64 20.06
C ASP A 209 -22.41 4.48 19.01
N ALA A 210 -21.11 4.65 19.14
CA ALA A 210 -20.29 5.29 18.11
C ALA A 210 -20.31 4.53 16.77
N TYR A 211 -20.65 3.23 16.79
CA TYR A 211 -20.69 2.35 15.62
C TYR A 211 -22.12 1.98 15.20
N GLU A 212 -23.13 2.71 15.66
CA GLU A 212 -24.53 2.47 15.28
C GLU A 212 -24.67 2.46 13.73
N PRO A 213 -25.23 1.38 13.14
CA PRO A 213 -25.46 1.32 11.71
C PRO A 213 -26.43 2.41 11.24
N CYS A 214 -26.07 3.13 10.19
CA CYS A 214 -26.95 4.12 9.58
C CYS A 214 -28.23 3.44 9.05
N PRO A 215 -29.45 3.97 9.32
CA PRO A 215 -30.69 3.37 8.83
C PRO A 215 -30.73 3.19 7.31
N LEU A 216 -30.13 4.11 6.57
CA LEU A 216 -30.01 4.03 5.10
C LEU A 216 -29.28 2.76 4.64
N LEU A 217 -28.25 2.31 5.38
CA LEU A 217 -27.52 1.08 5.07
C LEU A 217 -28.40 -0.15 5.34
N SER A 218 -29.08 -0.17 6.49
CA SER A 218 -30.00 -1.27 6.86
C SER A 218 -31.13 -1.41 5.85
N GLU A 219 -31.71 -0.30 5.39
CA GLU A 219 -32.76 -0.30 4.36
C GLU A 219 -32.29 -0.95 3.04
N LYS A 220 -31.03 -0.75 2.65
CA LYS A 220 -30.44 -1.39 1.45
C LYS A 220 -30.33 -2.90 1.60
N VAL A 221 -29.87 -3.37 2.76
CA VAL A 221 -29.74 -4.80 3.05
C VAL A 221 -31.11 -5.47 3.12
N GLU A 222 -32.08 -4.85 3.81
CA GLU A 222 -33.46 -5.35 3.89
C GLU A 222 -34.15 -5.45 2.52
N ALA A 223 -33.79 -4.56 1.58
CA ALA A 223 -34.29 -4.57 0.21
C ALA A 223 -33.56 -5.54 -0.73
N GLU A 224 -32.58 -6.32 -0.24
CA GLU A 224 -31.68 -7.16 -1.04
C GLU A 224 -30.88 -6.38 -2.11
N GLU A 225 -30.70 -5.06 -1.90
CA GLU A 225 -29.90 -4.17 -2.74
C GLU A 225 -28.43 -4.17 -2.24
N LEU A 226 -27.76 -5.31 -2.38
CA LEU A 226 -26.41 -5.58 -1.83
C LEU A 226 -25.24 -5.13 -2.72
N GLY A 227 -25.48 -4.30 -3.72
CA GLY A 227 -24.46 -3.82 -4.65
C GLY A 227 -24.28 -4.71 -5.88
N ARG A 228 -23.04 -4.82 -6.38
CA ARG A 228 -22.73 -5.49 -7.67
C ARG A 228 -23.15 -6.95 -7.71
N LYS A 229 -23.07 -7.67 -6.58
CA LYS A 229 -23.42 -9.10 -6.51
C LYS A 229 -24.92 -9.38 -6.72
N THR A 230 -25.78 -8.40 -6.44
CA THR A 230 -27.23 -8.45 -6.67
C THR A 230 -27.66 -7.60 -7.86
N GLY A 231 -26.71 -6.97 -8.56
CA GLY A 231 -26.97 -6.07 -9.70
C GLY A 231 -27.44 -4.67 -9.30
N LYS A 232 -27.65 -4.41 -8.00
CA LYS A 232 -28.15 -3.12 -7.50
C LYS A 232 -27.77 -2.91 -6.04
N GLY A 233 -27.35 -1.69 -5.71
CA GLY A 233 -27.10 -1.20 -4.35
C GLY A 233 -27.45 0.29 -4.25
N PHE A 234 -26.46 1.14 -3.99
CA PHE A 234 -26.63 2.60 -4.15
C PHE A 234 -26.68 3.00 -5.63
N TYR A 235 -25.98 2.25 -6.48
CA TYR A 235 -26.07 2.35 -7.92
C TYR A 235 -26.81 1.17 -8.54
N ASP A 236 -27.29 1.37 -9.77
CA ASP A 236 -27.90 0.34 -10.61
C ASP A 236 -26.86 -0.17 -11.62
N TYR A 237 -26.56 -1.47 -11.57
CA TYR A 237 -25.56 -2.10 -12.43
C TYR A 237 -26.17 -2.86 -13.62
N GLU A 238 -27.50 -2.86 -13.76
CA GLU A 238 -28.16 -3.50 -14.90
C GLU A 238 -28.01 -2.66 -16.20
N ASP A 239 -27.90 -1.33 -16.08
CA ASP A 239 -27.98 -0.36 -17.20
C ASP A 239 -26.67 0.44 -17.48
N GLY A 240 -25.49 -0.10 -17.16
CA GLY A 240 -24.23 0.39 -17.76
C GLY A 240 -23.18 1.02 -16.84
N GLY A 241 -23.23 0.76 -15.53
CA GLY A 241 -22.15 1.12 -14.59
C GLY A 241 -22.37 2.45 -13.87
N VAL A 242 -21.42 2.78 -13.00
CA VAL A 242 -21.45 3.98 -12.14
C VAL A 242 -20.88 5.17 -12.93
N ASP A 243 -21.60 6.30 -12.95
CA ASP A 243 -21.13 7.57 -13.52
C ASP A 243 -21.05 8.60 -12.38
N ILE A 244 -19.83 8.87 -11.91
CA ILE A 244 -19.56 9.80 -10.81
C ILE A 244 -19.15 11.14 -11.43
N PRO A 245 -19.88 12.24 -11.18
CA PRO A 245 -19.49 13.55 -11.69
C PRO A 245 -18.17 14.01 -11.05
N SER A 246 -17.24 14.54 -11.85
CA SER A 246 -15.95 15.00 -11.34
C SER A 246 -15.97 16.42 -10.74
N ASP A 247 -17.06 17.17 -10.94
CA ASP A 247 -17.20 18.57 -10.53
C ASP A 247 -18.22 18.78 -9.39
N ALA A 248 -18.64 17.70 -8.72
CA ALA A 248 -19.60 17.73 -7.62
C ALA A 248 -18.94 17.55 -6.23
N THR A 249 -17.64 17.77 -6.14
CA THR A 249 -16.89 17.64 -4.89
C THR A 249 -17.30 18.71 -3.87
N ARG A 250 -17.14 18.39 -2.58
CA ARG A 250 -17.55 19.24 -1.47
C ARG A 250 -16.58 19.13 -0.29
N GLU A 251 -15.92 20.24 0.02
CA GLU A 251 -15.01 20.38 1.16
C GLU A 251 -15.66 19.94 2.48
N ASP A 252 -16.91 20.37 2.75
CA ASP A 252 -17.60 20.00 3.99
C ASP A 252 -17.92 18.50 4.13
N VAL A 253 -17.99 17.78 3.00
CA VAL A 253 -18.10 16.32 2.98
C VAL A 253 -16.72 15.68 3.21
N ALA A 254 -15.67 16.22 2.60
CA ALA A 254 -14.30 15.75 2.80
C ALA A 254 -13.87 15.89 4.28
N ASP A 255 -14.05 17.08 4.86
CA ASP A 255 -13.73 17.38 6.27
C ASP A 255 -14.37 16.35 7.20
N ARG A 256 -15.66 16.08 7.01
CA ARG A 256 -16.43 15.17 7.87
C ARG A 256 -16.00 13.71 7.74
N LEU A 257 -15.73 13.25 6.52
CA LEU A 257 -15.28 11.87 6.27
C LEU A 257 -13.85 11.66 6.78
N LEU A 258 -12.94 12.61 6.52
CA LEU A 258 -11.57 12.60 7.02
C LEU A 258 -11.55 12.68 8.54
N ALA A 259 -12.45 13.45 9.15
CA ALA A 259 -12.52 13.60 10.59
C ALA A 259 -12.91 12.30 11.31
N VAL A 260 -13.92 11.57 10.81
CA VAL A 260 -14.29 10.25 11.36
C VAL A 260 -13.16 9.24 11.16
N MET A 261 -12.51 9.26 9.99
CA MET A 261 -11.37 8.40 9.68
C MET A 261 -10.18 8.65 10.61
N ALA A 262 -9.76 9.91 10.77
CA ALA A 262 -8.71 10.33 11.69
C ALA A 262 -9.05 9.94 13.13
N ASN A 263 -10.33 10.00 13.50
CA ASN A 263 -10.76 9.58 14.84
C ASN A 263 -10.57 8.07 15.06
N GLU A 264 -10.80 7.23 14.06
CA GLU A 264 -10.52 5.79 14.15
C GLU A 264 -9.01 5.50 14.19
N VAL A 265 -8.20 6.24 13.43
CA VAL A 265 -6.72 6.18 13.51
C VAL A 265 -6.25 6.51 14.93
N GLY A 266 -6.74 7.61 15.51
CA GLY A 266 -6.44 7.98 16.90
C GLY A 266 -6.83 6.89 17.91
N LYS A 267 -7.96 6.20 17.70
CA LYS A 267 -8.38 5.06 18.55
C LYS A 267 -7.45 3.86 18.40
N LEU A 268 -6.96 3.55 17.20
CA LEU A 268 -6.03 2.45 16.97
C LEU A 268 -4.69 2.69 17.70
N ILE A 269 -4.17 3.91 17.58
CA ILE A 269 -2.91 4.32 18.23
C ILE A 269 -3.06 4.30 19.75
N ALA A 270 -4.07 4.96 20.30
CA ALA A 270 -4.28 5.06 21.75
C ALA A 270 -4.53 3.71 22.43
N ASN A 271 -4.92 2.68 21.68
CA ASN A 271 -5.14 1.34 22.19
C ASN A 271 -3.99 0.36 21.90
N ASP A 272 -2.87 0.85 21.36
CA ASP A 272 -1.69 0.07 20.97
C ASP A 272 -2.02 -1.05 19.96
N VAL A 273 -2.98 -0.83 19.06
CA VAL A 273 -3.39 -1.85 18.08
C VAL A 273 -2.33 -2.02 16.99
N ALA A 274 -1.82 -0.90 16.46
CA ALA A 274 -0.75 -0.86 15.48
C ALA A 274 -0.07 0.52 15.51
N PRO A 275 1.21 0.63 15.15
CA PRO A 275 1.87 1.91 14.95
C PRO A 275 1.33 2.60 13.69
N VAL A 276 1.55 3.91 13.57
CA VAL A 276 1.01 4.73 12.47
C VAL A 276 1.42 4.22 11.08
N PRO A 277 2.70 3.88 10.80
CA PRO A 277 3.10 3.38 9.49
C PRO A 277 2.36 2.08 9.10
N ASP A 278 2.25 1.14 10.03
CA ASP A 278 1.53 -0.13 9.80
C ASP A 278 0.04 0.09 9.51
N ILE A 279 -0.59 1.08 10.15
CA ILE A 279 -1.99 1.45 9.87
C ILE A 279 -2.13 1.94 8.43
N ASP A 280 -1.22 2.82 8.02
CA ASP A 280 -1.20 3.41 6.68
C ASP A 280 -0.91 2.36 5.60
N ASP A 281 0.08 1.49 5.81
CA ASP A 281 0.43 0.40 4.91
C ASP A 281 -0.72 -0.60 4.76
N ALA A 282 -1.36 -1.00 5.87
CA ALA A 282 -2.52 -1.87 5.83
C ALA A 282 -3.68 -1.24 5.02
N MET A 283 -3.95 0.04 5.19
CA MET A 283 -5.01 0.71 4.44
C MET A 283 -4.67 0.86 2.96
N GLY A 284 -3.41 1.14 2.62
CA GLY A 284 -2.93 1.17 1.23
C GLY A 284 -3.05 -0.20 0.56
N LEU A 285 -2.54 -1.26 1.19
CA LEU A 285 -2.52 -2.61 0.64
C LEU A 285 -3.89 -3.31 0.65
N GLY A 286 -4.71 -3.03 1.66
CA GLY A 286 -6.00 -3.70 1.91
C GLY A 286 -7.20 -2.97 1.32
N ALA A 287 -7.23 -1.64 1.41
CA ALA A 287 -8.35 -0.82 0.97
C ALA A 287 -8.02 0.08 -0.24
N GLY A 288 -6.76 0.11 -0.70
CA GLY A 288 -6.33 0.85 -1.88
C GLY A 288 -6.24 2.36 -1.66
N PHE A 289 -6.05 2.78 -0.41
CA PHE A 289 -5.81 4.18 -0.08
C PHE A 289 -4.57 4.70 -0.84
N PRO A 290 -4.65 5.86 -1.52
CA PRO A 290 -3.52 6.41 -2.27
C PRO A 290 -2.36 6.78 -1.34
N GLU A 291 -2.71 7.31 -0.18
CA GLU A 291 -1.88 7.61 0.97
C GLU A 291 -2.62 7.10 2.20
N GLY A 292 -1.92 6.63 3.23
CA GLY A 292 -2.59 6.07 4.39
C GLY A 292 -3.42 7.10 5.16
N PRO A 293 -4.46 6.67 5.90
CA PRO A 293 -5.42 7.57 6.54
C PRO A 293 -4.79 8.54 7.54
N ALA A 294 -3.67 8.18 8.20
CA ALA A 294 -2.99 9.09 9.11
C ALA A 294 -2.33 10.25 8.34
N ARG A 295 -1.62 9.96 7.24
CA ARG A 295 -1.06 10.99 6.35
C ARG A 295 -2.13 11.89 5.76
N MET A 296 -3.20 11.30 5.22
CA MET A 296 -4.33 12.07 4.68
C MET A 296 -4.94 13.02 5.72
N ALA A 297 -5.01 12.59 6.99
CA ALA A 297 -5.52 13.42 8.08
C ALA A 297 -4.54 14.54 8.45
N ASP A 298 -3.23 14.26 8.50
CA ASP A 298 -2.18 15.23 8.79
C ASP A 298 -2.10 16.32 7.71
N GLU A 299 -2.10 15.93 6.43
CA GLU A 299 -2.06 16.86 5.29
C GLU A 299 -3.28 17.79 5.25
N HIS A 300 -4.45 17.25 5.61
CA HIS A 300 -5.66 18.05 5.72
C HIS A 300 -5.64 18.99 6.94
N GLY A 301 -5.02 18.55 8.04
CA GLY A 301 -4.83 19.31 9.26
C GLY A 301 -5.74 18.83 10.39
N LEU A 302 -5.15 18.14 11.37
CA LEU A 302 -5.88 17.53 12.49
C LEU A 302 -6.71 18.53 13.31
N GLY A 303 -6.28 19.79 13.43
CA GLY A 303 -7.03 20.82 14.14
C GLY A 303 -8.41 21.08 13.52
N VAL A 304 -8.51 21.11 12.19
CA VAL A 304 -9.78 21.27 11.46
C VAL A 304 -10.67 20.05 11.65
N LEU A 305 -10.07 18.85 11.62
CA LEU A 305 -10.79 17.60 11.82
C LEU A 305 -11.36 17.47 13.23
N VAL A 306 -10.59 17.88 14.25
CA VAL A 306 -11.06 17.93 15.65
C VAL A 306 -12.23 18.91 15.78
N GLU A 307 -12.11 20.14 15.26
CA GLU A 307 -13.20 21.14 15.28
C GLU A 307 -14.46 20.60 14.58
N THR A 308 -14.28 19.93 13.43
CA THR A 308 -15.38 19.30 12.68
C THR A 308 -16.12 18.27 13.52
N LEU A 309 -15.42 17.39 14.24
CA LEU A 309 -16.04 16.42 15.14
C LEU A 309 -16.76 17.11 16.30
N GLU A 310 -16.13 18.10 16.94
CA GLU A 310 -16.71 18.80 18.09
C GLU A 310 -18.01 19.54 17.70
N ASP A 311 -18.01 20.26 16.59
CA ASP A 311 -19.18 20.98 16.06
C ASP A 311 -20.32 19.99 15.73
N ARG A 312 -20.00 18.86 15.10
CA ARG A 312 -20.98 17.82 14.78
C ARG A 312 -21.51 17.13 16.03
N HIS A 313 -20.66 16.88 17.03
CA HIS A 313 -21.08 16.33 18.31
C HIS A 313 -21.99 17.30 19.06
N GLU A 314 -21.69 18.60 19.08
CA GLU A 314 -22.56 19.62 19.68
C GLU A 314 -23.92 19.69 18.97
N ALA A 315 -23.92 19.64 17.63
CA ALA A 315 -25.13 19.75 16.83
C ALA A 315 -26.05 18.53 16.94
N THR A 316 -25.48 17.32 17.03
CA THR A 316 -26.24 16.06 16.92
C THR A 316 -26.34 15.27 18.22
N GLY A 317 -25.38 15.44 19.13
CA GLY A 317 -25.20 14.59 20.31
C GLY A 317 -24.79 13.15 19.99
N ALA A 318 -24.40 12.84 18.75
CA ALA A 318 -24.08 11.49 18.32
C ALA A 318 -22.69 11.06 18.82
N ALA A 319 -22.60 9.86 19.41
CA ALA A 319 -21.36 9.31 19.98
C ALA A 319 -20.26 9.13 18.92
N ARG A 320 -20.62 8.93 17.64
CA ARG A 320 -19.67 8.77 16.52
C ARG A 320 -18.77 10.00 16.30
N TYR A 321 -19.18 11.17 16.79
CA TYR A 321 -18.39 12.41 16.72
C TYR A 321 -17.61 12.72 18.00
N GLU A 322 -17.64 11.84 19.02
CA GLU A 322 -16.77 12.03 20.18
C GLU A 322 -15.30 11.90 19.75
N VAL A 323 -14.54 12.99 19.86
CA VAL A 323 -13.11 12.98 19.54
C VAL A 323 -12.40 12.04 20.51
N SER A 324 -11.60 11.12 19.96
CA SER A 324 -10.77 10.20 20.71
C SER A 324 -9.59 10.90 21.34
N ASP A 325 -9.08 10.34 22.44
CA ASP A 325 -7.90 10.89 23.10
C ASP A 325 -6.67 10.85 22.17
N GLY A 326 -6.49 9.78 21.38
CA GLY A 326 -5.37 9.69 20.44
C GLY A 326 -5.41 10.73 19.32
N LEU A 327 -6.59 11.09 18.80
CA LEU A 327 -6.69 12.18 17.82
C LEU A 327 -6.42 13.54 18.47
N ARG A 328 -6.89 13.78 19.70
CA ARG A 328 -6.57 15.02 20.43
C ARG A 328 -5.08 15.15 20.69
N GLU A 329 -4.44 14.09 21.17
CA GLU A 329 -3.01 14.07 21.47
C GLU A 329 -2.17 14.29 20.20
N ALA A 330 -2.54 13.65 19.08
CA ALA A 330 -1.90 13.88 17.78
C ALA A 330 -2.05 15.34 17.32
N ALA A 331 -3.26 15.91 17.41
CA ALA A 331 -3.51 17.31 17.04
C ALA A 331 -2.73 18.30 17.92
N GLU A 332 -2.54 18.00 19.21
CA GLU A 332 -1.71 18.79 20.14
C GLU A 332 -0.21 18.65 19.84
N SER A 333 0.21 17.50 19.32
CA SER A 333 1.62 17.16 19.02
C SER A 333 2.06 17.58 17.62
N GLY A 334 1.12 18.01 16.76
CA GLY A 334 1.40 18.53 15.42
C GLY A 334 1.09 17.58 14.27
N GLY A 335 0.62 16.35 14.56
CA GLY A 335 0.32 15.31 13.57
C GLY A 335 0.29 13.92 14.20
N PHE A 336 -0.14 12.92 13.44
CA PHE A 336 0.07 11.51 13.75
C PHE A 336 1.52 11.08 13.50
N TYR A 337 2.18 11.69 12.53
CA TYR A 337 3.61 11.56 12.32
C TYR A 337 4.35 12.61 13.15
N ASP A 338 5.26 12.14 14.00
CA ASP A 338 6.03 13.00 14.89
C ASP A 338 7.04 13.82 14.07
N GLU A 339 6.90 15.15 14.04
CA GLU A 339 7.96 16.04 13.52
C GLU A 339 9.15 16.15 14.50
N GLY A 340 9.14 15.46 15.65
CA GLY A 340 10.28 15.49 16.52
C GLY A 340 10.31 14.48 17.66
N GLU A 341 10.95 13.33 17.43
CA GLU A 341 11.89 12.72 18.37
C GLU A 341 12.62 11.54 17.70
N ASP A 342 13.55 11.84 16.80
CA ASP A 342 14.85 11.16 16.70
C ASP A 342 15.78 11.99 15.80
N GLY A 343 16.99 12.26 16.29
CA GLY A 343 17.99 13.01 15.53
C GLY A 343 18.51 12.18 14.36
N GLU A 344 18.53 12.79 13.18
CA GLU A 344 19.18 12.31 11.95
C GLU A 344 18.53 11.07 11.27
N ALA A 345 17.28 11.23 10.84
CA ALA A 345 16.80 10.68 9.56
C ALA A 345 15.60 11.52 9.09
N MET A 346 15.70 12.17 7.93
CA MET A 346 14.50 12.62 7.23
C MET A 346 13.78 11.33 6.81
N ASN A 347 12.63 11.02 7.42
CA ASN A 347 11.87 9.83 7.05
C ASN A 347 11.22 10.06 5.68
N TYR A 348 11.76 9.42 4.65
CA TYR A 348 11.19 9.38 3.31
C TYR A 348 10.42 8.07 3.11
N GLU A 349 9.37 8.07 2.27
CA GLU A 349 8.43 6.94 2.14
C GLU A 349 8.74 6.01 0.98
N GLN A 350 9.34 6.55 -0.09
CA GLN A 350 9.62 5.83 -1.33
C GLN A 350 11.10 5.84 -1.69
N ILE A 351 11.90 6.47 -0.85
CA ILE A 351 13.35 6.35 -0.86
C ILE A 351 13.82 6.06 0.57
N GLU A 352 14.89 5.30 0.74
CA GLU A 352 15.64 5.26 1.98
C GLU A 352 16.87 6.15 1.84
N VAL A 353 17.17 6.93 2.88
CA VAL A 353 18.34 7.81 2.90
C VAL A 353 19.20 7.51 4.11
N GLU A 354 20.44 7.11 3.84
CA GLU A 354 21.46 6.88 4.86
C GLU A 354 22.70 7.71 4.55
N VAL A 355 23.33 8.31 5.56
CA VAL A 355 24.65 8.94 5.41
C VAL A 355 25.72 8.06 6.02
N ASP A 356 26.53 7.42 5.18
CA ASP A 356 27.71 6.66 5.63
C ASP A 356 29.00 7.46 5.38
N GLY A 357 29.51 8.03 6.47
CA GLY A 357 30.71 8.86 6.45
C GLY A 357 30.46 10.18 5.73
N ALA A 358 30.85 10.27 4.47
CA ALA A 358 30.67 11.46 3.63
C ALA A 358 29.77 11.20 2.40
N VAL A 359 29.20 9.99 2.31
CA VAL A 359 28.35 9.58 1.20
C VAL A 359 26.91 9.57 1.66
N ALA A 360 26.06 10.36 1.02
CA ALA A 360 24.62 10.25 1.14
C ALA A 360 24.12 9.17 0.18
N HIS A 361 23.66 8.05 0.72
CA HIS A 361 23.06 6.95 -0.01
C HIS A 361 21.56 7.16 -0.11
N VAL A 362 21.03 7.15 -1.33
CA VAL A 362 19.61 7.19 -1.64
C VAL A 362 19.25 5.90 -2.35
N GLU A 363 18.49 5.05 -1.67
CA GLU A 363 17.93 3.84 -2.24
C GLU A 363 16.48 4.11 -2.65
N LEU A 364 16.11 3.84 -3.92
CA LEU A 364 14.72 3.91 -4.36
C LEU A 364 13.96 2.70 -3.82
N ASP A 365 13.07 2.90 -2.86
CA ASP A 365 12.46 1.81 -2.08
C ASP A 365 11.00 1.55 -2.49
N ARG A 366 10.82 0.94 -3.66
CA ARG A 366 9.55 0.33 -4.08
C ARG A 366 9.80 -1.01 -4.79
N PRO A 367 10.54 -1.95 -4.19
CA PRO A 367 10.98 -3.18 -4.86
C PRO A 367 9.82 -4.04 -5.38
N GLN A 368 8.69 -4.05 -4.67
CA GLN A 368 7.42 -4.67 -5.03
C GLN A 368 6.81 -4.11 -6.33
N ARG A 369 7.22 -2.92 -6.75
CA ARG A 369 6.85 -2.25 -8.00
C ARG A 369 8.03 -2.04 -8.95
N MET A 370 9.17 -2.71 -8.72
CA MET A 370 10.41 -2.51 -9.50
C MET A 370 10.87 -1.04 -9.49
N ASN A 371 10.76 -0.38 -8.34
CA ASN A 371 11.24 0.97 -8.09
C ASN A 371 10.71 2.00 -9.12
N THR A 372 9.43 1.87 -9.50
CA THR A 372 8.80 2.84 -10.40
C THR A 372 8.68 4.20 -9.73
N ILE A 373 8.92 5.26 -10.50
CA ILE A 373 9.00 6.64 -10.03
C ILE A 373 7.62 7.27 -10.03
N THR A 374 7.16 7.70 -8.86
CA THR A 374 5.91 8.44 -8.65
C THR A 374 6.17 9.94 -8.49
N PRO A 375 5.14 10.81 -8.53
CA PRO A 375 5.30 12.21 -8.16
C PRO A 375 5.85 12.45 -6.76
N ARG A 376 5.56 11.54 -5.80
CA ARG A 376 6.02 11.60 -4.40
C ARG A 376 7.51 11.30 -4.31
N MET A 377 7.97 10.22 -4.92
CA MET A 377 9.41 9.90 -4.99
C MET A 377 10.21 11.07 -5.59
N ILE A 378 9.65 11.79 -6.57
CA ILE A 378 10.27 13.00 -7.13
C ILE A 378 10.36 14.12 -6.07
N ASP A 379 9.34 14.32 -5.23
CA ASP A 379 9.39 15.32 -4.15
C ASP A 379 10.38 14.93 -3.05
N GLU A 380 10.43 13.65 -2.69
CA GLU A 380 11.35 13.12 -1.68
C GLU A 380 12.81 13.22 -2.15
N LEU A 381 13.08 12.92 -3.43
CA LEU A 381 14.37 13.20 -4.05
C LEU A 381 14.72 14.70 -4.02
N ASP A 382 13.75 15.60 -4.28
CA ASP A 382 13.95 17.06 -4.20
C ASP A 382 14.37 17.46 -2.77
N ALA A 383 13.65 16.96 -1.76
CA ALA A 383 13.89 17.24 -0.35
C ALA A 383 15.20 16.62 0.18
N ALA A 384 15.56 15.42 -0.27
CA ALA A 384 16.84 14.78 0.04
C ALA A 384 18.02 15.60 -0.49
N LEU A 385 17.91 16.13 -1.71
CA LEU A 385 18.93 17.00 -2.27
C LEU A 385 19.06 18.32 -1.49
N ASP A 386 17.95 18.90 -1.02
CA ASP A 386 18.00 20.06 -0.11
C ASP A 386 18.74 19.75 1.19
N ALA A 387 18.51 18.57 1.77
CA ALA A 387 19.20 18.14 2.98
C ALA A 387 20.70 17.94 2.74
N PHE A 388 21.08 17.28 1.65
CA PHE A 388 22.50 17.05 1.30
C PHE A 388 23.26 18.36 1.03
N GLU A 389 22.63 19.33 0.38
CA GLU A 389 23.23 20.65 0.15
C GLU A 389 23.40 21.47 1.44
N ALA A 390 22.57 21.22 2.46
CA ALA A 390 22.65 21.88 3.75
C ALA A 390 23.68 21.25 4.69
N ASP A 391 24.02 19.98 4.50
CA ASP A 391 24.98 19.23 5.30
C ASP A 391 26.42 19.41 4.78
N GLU A 392 27.27 20.07 5.58
CA GLU A 392 28.66 20.30 5.21
C GLU A 392 29.53 19.03 5.23
N ASP A 393 29.07 17.93 5.85
CA ASP A 393 29.80 16.66 5.95
C ASP A 393 29.52 15.72 4.76
N VAL A 394 28.40 15.90 4.05
CA VAL A 394 28.10 15.18 2.81
C VAL A 394 28.99 15.69 1.66
N ARG A 395 29.59 14.76 0.91
CA ARG A 395 30.55 15.02 -0.18
C ARG A 395 30.22 14.33 -1.49
N ALA A 396 29.46 13.24 -1.46
CA ALA A 396 29.01 12.52 -2.64
C ALA A 396 27.60 11.94 -2.42
N VAL A 397 26.87 11.70 -3.50
CA VAL A 397 25.56 11.04 -3.50
C VAL A 397 25.67 9.70 -4.22
N LEU A 398 25.18 8.63 -3.60
CA LEU A 398 25.04 7.31 -4.20
C LEU A 398 23.55 7.01 -4.41
N LEU A 399 23.13 6.79 -5.65
CA LEU A 399 21.79 6.38 -6.02
C LEU A 399 21.76 4.88 -6.30
N GLU A 400 20.82 4.17 -5.67
CA GLU A 400 20.58 2.75 -5.85
C GLU A 400 19.07 2.47 -5.91
N GLY A 401 18.64 1.30 -6.39
CA GLY A 401 17.26 0.85 -6.24
C GLY A 401 17.21 -0.38 -5.34
N ALA A 402 16.23 -0.42 -4.43
CA ALA A 402 16.06 -1.52 -3.49
C ALA A 402 15.80 -2.85 -4.20
N GLY A 403 16.41 -3.91 -3.67
CA GLY A 403 16.31 -5.28 -4.19
C GLY A 403 17.15 -5.54 -5.45
N ASP A 404 17.02 -6.75 -6.00
CA ASP A 404 17.88 -7.28 -7.08
C ASP A 404 17.23 -7.23 -8.48
N ARG A 405 16.04 -6.64 -8.58
CA ARG A 405 15.21 -6.69 -9.80
C ARG A 405 15.36 -5.45 -10.68
N ALA A 406 15.54 -4.28 -10.08
CA ALA A 406 15.54 -3.03 -10.81
C ALA A 406 16.16 -1.88 -10.02
N PHE A 407 17.08 -1.15 -10.65
CA PHE A 407 17.36 0.23 -10.28
C PHE A 407 16.08 1.06 -10.36
N SER A 408 15.40 1.04 -11.51
CA SER A 408 14.03 1.58 -11.67
C SER A 408 13.45 1.19 -13.03
N ALA A 409 12.19 0.74 -13.02
CA ALA A 409 11.43 0.47 -14.24
C ALA A 409 10.80 1.72 -14.90
N GLY A 410 11.02 2.91 -14.35
CA GLY A 410 10.54 4.19 -14.90
C GLY A 410 9.25 4.69 -14.27
N PHE A 411 8.51 5.54 -14.98
CA PHE A 411 7.33 6.24 -14.44
C PHE A 411 6.19 5.29 -14.07
N ASP A 412 5.61 5.46 -12.87
CA ASP A 412 4.42 4.73 -12.44
C ASP A 412 3.14 5.37 -13.00
N ALA A 413 2.77 4.98 -14.23
CA ALA A 413 1.56 5.48 -14.88
C ALA A 413 0.25 5.13 -14.12
N ALA A 414 0.26 4.14 -13.22
CA ALA A 414 -0.92 3.82 -12.42
C ALA A 414 -1.08 4.79 -11.24
N SER A 415 0.00 5.43 -10.78
CA SER A 415 -0.04 6.38 -9.66
C SER A 415 -0.52 7.78 -10.07
N ALA A 416 -0.27 8.20 -11.31
CA ALA A 416 -0.53 9.58 -11.71
C ALA A 416 -0.63 9.76 -13.24
N ALA A 417 -1.56 9.06 -13.90
CA ALA A 417 -1.79 9.25 -15.33
C ALA A 417 -2.24 10.70 -15.62
N PRO A 418 -1.55 11.47 -16.49
CA PRO A 418 -1.97 12.83 -16.79
C PRO A 418 -3.35 12.89 -17.45
N GLU A 419 -4.25 13.73 -16.92
CA GLU A 419 -5.61 13.90 -17.44
C GLU A 419 -5.66 14.76 -18.71
N GLY A 420 -4.62 15.58 -18.91
CA GLY A 420 -4.47 16.42 -20.09
C GLY A 420 -3.02 16.76 -20.45
N SER A 421 -2.86 17.51 -21.54
CA SER A 421 -1.54 17.93 -22.03
C SER A 421 -0.86 18.98 -21.14
N LEU A 422 -1.64 19.71 -20.33
CA LEU A 422 -1.10 20.65 -19.34
C LEU A 422 -0.47 19.90 -18.16
N ASP A 423 -1.20 18.96 -17.57
CA ASP A 423 -0.70 18.15 -16.44
C ASP A 423 0.52 17.33 -16.85
N ALA A 424 0.50 16.75 -18.06
CA ALA A 424 1.65 16.04 -18.61
C ALA A 424 2.89 16.94 -18.75
N ALA A 425 2.69 18.21 -19.13
CA ALA A 425 3.77 19.18 -19.23
C ALA A 425 4.27 19.63 -17.85
N GLU A 426 3.40 19.74 -16.85
CA GLU A 426 3.78 20.09 -15.47
C GLU A 426 4.54 18.95 -14.80
N MET A 427 4.06 17.72 -14.94
CA MET A 427 4.76 16.49 -14.53
C MET A 427 6.15 16.41 -15.16
N SER A 428 6.24 16.68 -16.48
CA SER A 428 7.52 16.71 -17.18
C SER A 428 8.47 17.78 -16.63
N ARG A 429 7.96 18.99 -16.36
CA ARG A 429 8.76 20.09 -15.78
C ARG A 429 9.25 19.76 -14.37
N LYS A 430 8.41 19.10 -13.56
CA LYS A 430 8.76 18.68 -12.20
C LYS A 430 9.93 17.68 -12.25
N GLY A 431 9.79 16.59 -13.01
CA GLY A 431 10.87 15.61 -13.18
C GLY A 431 12.14 16.23 -13.78
N GLN A 432 12.02 17.10 -14.79
CA GLN A 432 13.16 17.82 -15.36
C GLN A 432 13.91 18.68 -14.33
N ARG A 433 13.17 19.37 -13.45
CA ARG A 433 13.73 20.23 -12.39
C ARG A 433 14.50 19.38 -11.39
N VAL A 434 13.86 18.38 -10.80
CA VAL A 434 14.48 17.56 -9.74
C VAL A 434 15.66 16.76 -10.29
N PHE A 435 15.52 16.10 -11.46
CA PHE A 435 16.66 15.39 -12.05
C PHE A 435 17.76 16.35 -12.50
N GLY A 436 17.41 17.60 -12.84
CA GLY A 436 18.40 18.65 -13.10
C GLY A 436 19.17 19.06 -11.86
N ARG A 437 18.57 19.01 -10.67
CA ARG A 437 19.30 19.30 -9.43
C ARG A 437 20.42 18.32 -9.19
N LEU A 438 20.28 17.04 -9.55
CA LEU A 438 21.38 16.07 -9.47
C LEU A 438 22.60 16.48 -10.30
N GLU A 439 22.42 17.23 -11.39
CA GLU A 439 23.54 17.76 -12.19
C GLU A 439 24.11 19.08 -11.62
N GLU A 440 23.32 19.79 -10.81
CA GLU A 440 23.66 21.12 -10.27
C GLU A 440 24.18 21.05 -8.83
N VAL A 441 23.92 19.94 -8.14
CA VAL A 441 24.34 19.67 -6.76
C VAL A 441 25.87 19.75 -6.69
N GLY A 442 26.40 20.44 -5.69
CA GLY A 442 27.85 20.71 -5.55
C GLY A 442 28.72 19.49 -5.22
N MET A 443 28.20 18.27 -5.38
CA MET A 443 28.78 16.99 -4.96
C MET A 443 28.68 15.98 -6.11
N PRO A 444 29.64 15.05 -6.28
CA PRO A 444 29.54 14.02 -7.30
C PRO A 444 28.38 13.06 -7.04
N VAL A 445 27.65 12.70 -8.09
CA VAL A 445 26.53 11.75 -8.03
C VAL A 445 26.90 10.44 -8.75
N VAL A 446 26.82 9.32 -8.05
CA VAL A 446 27.03 7.96 -8.57
C VAL A 446 25.69 7.26 -8.66
N ALA A 447 25.36 6.66 -9.80
CA ALA A 447 24.25 5.72 -9.93
C ALA A 447 24.80 4.29 -9.99
N ALA A 448 24.40 3.47 -9.02
CA ALA A 448 24.68 2.04 -8.95
C ALA A 448 23.48 1.27 -9.51
N ILE A 449 23.67 0.63 -10.66
CA ILE A 449 22.58 0.11 -11.47
C ILE A 449 22.61 -1.42 -11.46
N ASP A 450 21.63 -2.01 -10.80
CA ASP A 450 21.34 -3.44 -10.92
C ASP A 450 19.96 -3.68 -11.58
N GLY A 451 19.82 -4.79 -12.30
CA GLY A 451 18.57 -5.14 -12.99
C GLY A 451 18.04 -4.08 -13.98
N TYR A 452 16.72 -3.85 -14.00
CA TYR A 452 16.10 -2.90 -14.93
C TYR A 452 16.40 -1.43 -14.62
N CYS A 453 16.89 -0.70 -15.63
CA CYS A 453 17.07 0.75 -15.66
C CYS A 453 16.38 1.31 -16.91
N LEU A 454 15.07 1.56 -16.80
CA LEU A 454 14.19 1.82 -17.95
C LEU A 454 13.48 3.16 -17.85
N GLY A 455 13.29 3.80 -19.01
CA GLY A 455 12.53 5.03 -19.17
C GLY A 455 12.95 6.10 -18.17
N GLY A 456 12.02 6.57 -17.32
CA GLY A 456 12.30 7.51 -16.22
C GLY A 456 13.47 7.11 -15.31
N GLY A 457 13.68 5.80 -15.05
CA GLY A 457 14.83 5.30 -14.31
C GLY A 457 16.15 5.49 -15.05
N MET A 458 16.15 5.27 -16.37
CA MET A 458 17.29 5.60 -17.22
C MET A 458 17.51 7.11 -17.33
N GLU A 459 16.44 7.92 -17.34
CA GLU A 459 16.52 9.38 -17.31
C GLU A 459 17.15 9.89 -16.01
N LEU A 460 16.81 9.29 -14.87
CA LEU A 460 17.42 9.55 -13.57
C LEU A 460 18.92 9.18 -13.57
N ALA A 461 19.27 7.97 -14.00
CA ALA A 461 20.66 7.53 -14.09
C ALA A 461 21.50 8.42 -15.05
N THR A 462 20.88 8.96 -16.09
CA THR A 462 21.56 9.89 -17.02
C THR A 462 21.94 11.21 -16.34
N ALA A 463 21.25 11.60 -15.26
CA ALA A 463 21.56 12.81 -14.49
C ALA A 463 22.75 12.62 -13.52
N ALA A 464 23.17 11.38 -13.24
CA ALA A 464 24.34 11.11 -12.41
C ALA A 464 25.66 11.45 -13.15
N ASP A 465 26.72 11.77 -12.42
CA ASP A 465 28.05 11.98 -13.02
C ASP A 465 28.68 10.66 -13.49
N VAL A 466 28.54 9.61 -12.67
CA VAL A 466 29.12 8.29 -12.90
C VAL A 466 28.05 7.21 -12.78
N ARG A 467 28.04 6.25 -13.70
CA ARG A 467 27.15 5.08 -13.66
C ARG A 467 27.97 3.81 -13.60
N VAL A 468 27.81 3.02 -12.55
CA VAL A 468 28.34 1.66 -12.46
C VAL A 468 27.18 0.69 -12.60
N ALA A 469 27.38 -0.43 -13.27
CA ALA A 469 26.31 -1.40 -13.48
C ALA A 469 26.76 -2.82 -13.18
N SER A 470 25.85 -3.63 -12.66
CA SER A 470 26.05 -5.08 -12.62
C SER A 470 25.92 -5.67 -14.03
N GLU A 471 26.43 -6.89 -14.24
CA GLU A 471 26.20 -7.67 -15.45
C GLU A 471 24.71 -7.97 -15.72
N ALA A 472 23.85 -7.90 -14.70
CA ALA A 472 22.41 -8.11 -14.83
C ALA A 472 21.66 -6.87 -15.37
N GLY A 473 22.32 -5.73 -15.47
CA GLY A 473 21.75 -4.46 -15.91
C GLY A 473 21.09 -4.54 -17.30
N GLN A 474 19.82 -4.10 -17.39
CA GLN A 474 19.07 -3.96 -18.63
C GLN A 474 18.53 -2.54 -18.81
N PHE A 475 18.85 -1.95 -19.96
CA PHE A 475 18.67 -0.51 -20.20
C PHE A 475 17.74 -0.25 -21.38
N GLY A 476 17.08 0.91 -21.36
CA GLY A 476 16.31 1.38 -22.50
C GLY A 476 15.35 2.52 -22.21
N GLN A 477 14.82 3.10 -23.29
CA GLN A 477 13.84 4.20 -23.26
C GLN A 477 12.58 3.76 -24.01
N PRO A 478 11.66 3.01 -23.37
CA PRO A 478 10.53 2.35 -24.02
C PRO A 478 9.34 3.29 -24.30
N GLU A 479 9.42 4.58 -23.96
CA GLU A 479 8.34 5.58 -24.01
C GLU A 479 7.62 5.62 -25.35
N HIS A 480 8.34 5.41 -26.46
CA HIS A 480 7.72 5.46 -27.78
C HIS A 480 6.68 4.34 -27.99
N ASN A 481 6.84 3.19 -27.34
CA ASN A 481 5.84 2.11 -27.35
C ASN A 481 4.52 2.54 -26.68
N LEU A 482 4.58 3.53 -25.79
CA LEU A 482 3.44 4.11 -25.09
C LEU A 482 2.90 5.39 -25.75
N GLY A 483 3.45 5.76 -26.93
CA GLY A 483 3.08 7.02 -27.60
C GLY A 483 3.68 8.27 -26.95
N LEU A 484 4.67 8.10 -26.07
CA LEU A 484 5.36 9.17 -25.37
C LEU A 484 6.78 9.37 -25.94
N ILE A 485 7.44 10.42 -25.48
CA ILE A 485 8.88 10.60 -25.63
C ILE A 485 9.50 10.77 -24.24
N PRO A 486 10.80 10.47 -24.07
CA PRO A 486 11.49 10.69 -22.79
C PRO A 486 11.43 12.16 -22.37
N GLY A 487 10.69 12.39 -21.29
CA GLY A 487 10.18 13.70 -20.90
C GLY A 487 10.90 14.33 -19.73
N TRP A 488 11.61 13.55 -18.90
CA TRP A 488 12.33 14.05 -17.72
C TRP A 488 13.79 14.42 -17.98
N GLY A 489 14.25 14.21 -19.20
CA GLY A 489 15.50 14.76 -19.72
C GLY A 489 16.26 13.83 -20.67
N GLY A 490 15.80 12.60 -20.88
CA GLY A 490 16.41 11.59 -21.74
C GLY A 490 16.63 12.07 -23.17
N THR A 491 15.70 12.83 -23.75
CA THR A 491 15.91 13.43 -25.08
C THR A 491 17.04 14.47 -25.11
N GLN A 492 17.35 15.09 -23.97
CA GLN A 492 18.34 16.15 -23.87
C GLN A 492 19.69 15.65 -23.34
N ARG A 493 19.73 14.87 -22.28
CA ARG A 493 20.95 14.41 -21.60
C ARG A 493 21.58 13.22 -22.30
N LEU A 494 20.80 12.24 -22.76
CA LEU A 494 21.34 11.00 -23.31
C LEU A 494 22.27 11.24 -24.51
N LYS A 495 21.97 12.21 -25.38
CA LYS A 495 22.83 12.58 -26.52
C LYS A 495 24.20 13.12 -26.11
N HIS A 496 24.32 13.67 -24.90
CA HIS A 496 25.58 14.17 -24.35
C HIS A 496 26.42 13.04 -23.73
N VAL A 497 25.77 11.96 -23.30
CA VAL A 497 26.42 10.77 -22.74
C VAL A 497 26.85 9.79 -23.85
N VAL A 498 25.92 9.29 -24.66
CA VAL A 498 26.19 8.25 -25.68
C VAL A 498 26.39 8.79 -27.10
N GLY A 499 26.29 10.11 -27.27
CA GLY A 499 26.26 10.75 -28.58
C GLY A 499 24.89 10.70 -29.26
N GLU A 500 24.63 11.69 -30.13
CA GLU A 500 23.30 11.88 -30.76
C GLU A 500 22.82 10.68 -31.59
N GLY A 501 23.73 9.96 -32.25
CA GLY A 501 23.37 8.79 -33.07
C GLY A 501 22.79 7.65 -32.23
N ARG A 502 23.48 7.29 -31.14
CA ARG A 502 23.03 6.23 -30.22
C ARG A 502 21.82 6.65 -29.42
N ALA A 503 21.75 7.91 -28.97
CA ALA A 503 20.56 8.41 -28.29
C ALA A 503 19.31 8.27 -29.15
N ARG A 504 19.38 8.63 -30.44
CA ARG A 504 18.27 8.43 -31.39
C ARG A 504 17.94 6.95 -31.59
N GLU A 505 18.95 6.08 -31.68
CA GLU A 505 18.73 4.63 -31.81
C GLU A 505 17.97 4.08 -30.60
N ILE A 506 18.42 4.36 -29.38
CA ILE A 506 17.78 3.91 -28.14
C ILE A 506 16.33 4.41 -28.08
N ILE A 507 16.11 5.71 -28.29
CA ILE A 507 14.79 6.34 -28.19
C ILE A 507 13.84 5.87 -29.32
N PHE A 508 14.30 5.80 -30.57
CA PHE A 508 13.44 5.47 -31.71
C PHE A 508 13.14 3.98 -31.82
N THR A 509 14.05 3.12 -31.35
CA THR A 509 13.79 1.68 -31.33
C THR A 509 12.91 1.28 -30.14
N ALA A 510 12.85 2.11 -29.09
CA ALA A 510 12.09 1.85 -27.85
C ALA A 510 12.35 0.46 -27.28
N ARG A 511 13.58 0.00 -27.45
CA ARG A 511 14.10 -1.26 -26.92
C ARG A 511 14.42 -1.10 -25.44
N ASN A 512 14.27 -2.18 -24.70
CA ASN A 512 14.52 -2.30 -23.26
C ASN A 512 15.44 -3.48 -22.93
N ASP A 513 16.18 -3.98 -23.92
CA ASP A 513 17.02 -5.16 -23.88
C ASP A 513 18.50 -4.84 -24.16
N TYR A 514 18.94 -3.59 -23.95
CA TYR A 514 20.36 -3.27 -24.02
C TYR A 514 21.04 -3.80 -22.74
N ASP A 515 22.01 -4.68 -22.89
CA ASP A 515 22.81 -5.20 -21.78
C ASP A 515 23.87 -4.19 -21.30
N ALA A 516 24.42 -4.44 -20.10
CA ALA A 516 25.41 -3.57 -19.48
C ALA A 516 26.69 -3.41 -20.33
N GLU A 517 27.18 -4.47 -20.98
CA GLU A 517 28.34 -4.41 -21.87
C GLU A 517 28.09 -3.48 -23.07
N THR A 518 26.93 -3.58 -23.71
CA THR A 518 26.55 -2.70 -24.82
C THR A 518 26.49 -1.24 -24.36
N MET A 519 25.94 -1.00 -23.17
CA MET A 519 25.83 0.36 -22.63
C MET A 519 27.16 0.93 -22.17
N TYR A 520 28.10 0.09 -21.74
CA TYR A 520 29.50 0.46 -21.54
C TYR A 520 30.19 0.84 -22.86
N ASP A 521 30.01 0.03 -23.91
CA ASP A 521 30.54 0.32 -25.25
C ASP A 521 29.97 1.62 -25.85
N TYR A 522 28.73 1.98 -25.48
CA TYR A 522 28.09 3.22 -25.91
C TYR A 522 28.55 4.43 -25.08
N GLY A 523 29.30 4.21 -24.00
CA GLY A 523 29.76 5.25 -23.08
C GLY A 523 28.70 5.72 -22.09
N PHE A 524 27.60 4.97 -21.93
CA PHE A 524 26.61 5.24 -20.89
C PHE A 524 27.11 4.75 -19.53
N VAL A 525 27.47 3.47 -19.43
CA VAL A 525 28.02 2.88 -18.21
C VAL A 525 29.53 3.13 -18.16
N ASN A 526 30.04 3.49 -16.99
CA ASN A 526 31.46 3.74 -16.75
C ASN A 526 32.22 2.47 -16.35
N GLU A 527 31.56 1.53 -15.68
CA GLU A 527 32.14 0.26 -15.19
C GLU A 527 31.04 -0.83 -15.15
N VAL A 528 31.35 -2.04 -15.64
CA VAL A 528 30.46 -3.22 -15.59
C VAL A 528 31.10 -4.27 -14.70
N LEU A 529 30.33 -4.79 -13.75
CA LEU A 529 30.84 -5.58 -12.63
C LEU A 529 30.00 -6.84 -12.42
N ALA A 530 30.63 -7.92 -11.94
CA ALA A 530 29.89 -9.05 -11.41
C ALA A 530 29.06 -8.60 -10.18
N PRO A 531 27.92 -9.23 -9.87
CA PRO A 531 27.04 -8.78 -8.77
C PRO A 531 27.75 -8.62 -7.42
N ASP A 532 28.61 -9.57 -7.05
CA ASP A 532 29.39 -9.53 -5.80
C ASP A 532 30.44 -8.41 -5.79
N GLU A 533 31.00 -8.06 -6.95
CA GLU A 533 31.93 -6.94 -7.07
C GLU A 533 31.21 -5.59 -7.11
N HIS A 534 29.99 -5.54 -7.65
CA HIS A 534 29.17 -4.33 -7.76
C HIS A 534 28.83 -3.75 -6.38
N ASP A 535 28.44 -4.61 -5.43
CA ASP A 535 28.05 -4.21 -4.07
C ASP A 535 29.17 -3.50 -3.31
N ASP A 536 30.40 -3.99 -3.43
CA ASP A 536 31.56 -3.36 -2.78
C ASP A 536 32.01 -2.11 -3.55
N ARG A 537 32.01 -2.18 -4.89
CA ARG A 537 32.60 -1.15 -5.75
C ARG A 537 31.79 0.14 -5.80
N LYS A 538 30.46 0.07 -5.71
CA LYS A 538 29.59 1.27 -5.67
C LYS A 538 29.96 2.19 -4.51
N TRP A 539 30.20 1.60 -3.33
CA TRP A 539 30.59 2.31 -2.12
C TRP A 539 32.02 2.81 -2.17
N GLU A 540 32.96 2.01 -2.67
CA GLU A 540 34.35 2.45 -2.86
C GLU A 540 34.40 3.68 -3.78
N LEU A 541 33.70 3.63 -4.92
CA LEU A 541 33.66 4.73 -5.88
C LEU A 541 33.04 5.99 -5.28
N ALA A 542 31.90 5.88 -4.58
CA ALA A 542 31.27 7.03 -3.96
C ALA A 542 32.13 7.68 -2.87
N ARG A 543 32.91 6.89 -2.11
CA ARG A 543 33.82 7.38 -1.07
C ARG A 543 35.13 7.98 -1.62
N ASP A 544 35.56 7.56 -2.81
CA ASP A 544 36.78 8.03 -3.47
C ASP A 544 36.62 9.42 -4.13
N LEU A 545 35.39 9.79 -4.47
CA LEU A 545 35.01 11.07 -5.08
C LEU A 545 34.87 12.17 -4.03
#